data_AF-A0A5A7PIW5-F1
#
_entry.id   AF-A0A5A7PIW5-F1
#
_cell.length_a   1.000
_cell.length_b   1.000
_cell.length_c   1.000
_cell.angle_alpha   90.00
_cell.angle_beta   90.00
_cell.angle_gamma   90.00
#
_symmetry.space_group_name_H-M   'P 1'
#
loop_
_entity.id
_entity.type
_entity.pdbx_description
1 polymer ?
#
loop_
_entity_poly.entity_id
_entity_poly.type
_entity_poly.pdbx_seq_one_letter_code
_entity_poly.pdbx_strand_id
1 'polypeptide(L)'
;MADKPSRALVLYGDGLARSISPTQTHLHTFASRAYCGFMALPNAPPSENEDARIIREFAELVDANEAFENLDVKSEDKNQKPSPFPSIGERFMGMKAAIITDNLGLKYFGDALGFKVFQWNEICSKTHCITESPLLASDLLKLLGFQDGKTQENFLFDLVFVHLEASKNENGLKDLEFLDRLVGDLLHTAGPETDVGSRLHMSVVLSYGATSGDSDLEFSFVDAKSKSNAETLPFYPRQSYMMKSGKPRENIRQHCPMLLAQYQKAVTRVDMVKSFSFRDFVENGGNLVIPADRFLHEVAFKLWKAPKYGA
;
A
#
# COMPACT_ATOMS: atom_id res chain seq x y z
N MET A 1 8.51 -5.33 -20.27
CA MET A 1 7.34 -4.49 -19.92
C MET A 1 6.10 -5.20 -20.44
N ALA A 2 4.94 -5.01 -19.80
CA ALA A 2 3.68 -5.54 -20.32
C ALA A 2 3.40 -4.97 -21.72
N ASP A 3 2.74 -5.76 -22.56
CA ASP A 3 2.27 -5.40 -23.90
C ASP A 3 1.04 -4.47 -23.87
N LYS A 4 0.33 -4.43 -22.74
CA LYS A 4 -0.87 -3.62 -22.50
C LYS A 4 -0.80 -2.97 -21.10
N PRO A 5 -1.58 -1.89 -20.85
CA PRO A 5 -1.62 -1.30 -19.52
C PRO A 5 -2.25 -2.28 -18.53
N SER A 6 -1.67 -2.29 -17.33
CA SER A 6 -2.17 -3.06 -16.19
C SER A 6 -3.32 -2.34 -15.50
N ARG A 7 -3.94 -3.00 -14.53
CA ARG A 7 -4.95 -2.44 -13.61
C ARG A 7 -4.57 -2.85 -12.20
N ALA A 8 -4.67 -1.94 -11.24
CA ALA A 8 -4.08 -2.15 -9.93
C ALA A 8 -5.14 -2.42 -8.86
N LEU A 9 -4.87 -3.45 -8.05
CA LEU A 9 -5.55 -3.69 -6.78
C LEU A 9 -4.53 -3.57 -5.66
N VAL A 10 -4.76 -2.66 -4.72
CA VAL A 10 -3.90 -2.46 -3.55
C VAL A 10 -4.68 -2.86 -2.31
N LEU A 11 -4.23 -3.89 -1.62
CA LEU A 11 -4.75 -4.29 -0.31
C LEU A 11 -3.87 -3.63 0.76
N TYR A 12 -4.44 -2.69 1.50
CA TYR A 12 -3.76 -1.95 2.57
C TYR A 12 -4.33 -2.35 3.93
N GLY A 13 -3.53 -3.08 4.71
CA GLY A 13 -3.83 -3.46 6.08
C GLY A 13 -3.16 -2.52 7.08
N ASP A 14 -3.91 -1.60 7.68
CA ASP A 14 -3.40 -0.73 8.74
C ASP A 14 -3.34 -1.48 10.07
N GLY A 15 -2.15 -1.54 10.68
CA GLY A 15 -1.93 -2.22 11.97
C GLY A 15 -1.81 -3.74 11.89
N LEU A 16 -1.95 -4.36 10.71
CA LEU A 16 -1.98 -5.81 10.55
C LEU A 16 -0.60 -6.48 10.49
N ALA A 17 0.48 -5.72 10.28
CA ALA A 17 1.82 -6.30 10.14
C ALA A 17 2.31 -7.02 11.41
N ARG A 18 1.87 -6.58 12.60
CA ARG A 18 2.24 -7.17 13.89
C ARG A 18 1.69 -8.57 14.10
N SER A 19 0.55 -8.88 13.48
CA SER A 19 -0.22 -10.09 13.75
C SER A 19 0.12 -11.22 12.79
N ILE A 20 1.05 -10.98 11.87
CA ILE A 20 1.54 -11.97 10.92
C ILE A 20 2.19 -13.13 11.65
N SER A 21 1.75 -14.33 11.29
CA SER A 21 2.27 -15.58 11.79
C SER A 21 2.33 -16.62 10.66
N PRO A 22 2.94 -17.80 10.91
CA PRO A 22 2.97 -18.88 9.92
C PRO A 22 1.61 -19.39 9.44
N THR A 23 0.50 -19.01 10.09
CA THR A 23 -0.85 -19.46 9.69
C THR A 23 -1.40 -18.74 8.46
N GLN A 24 -0.85 -17.58 8.10
CA GLN A 24 -1.25 -16.79 6.93
C GLN A 24 -0.62 -17.34 5.63
N THR A 25 -1.03 -18.54 5.24
CA THR A 25 -0.42 -19.30 4.14
C THR A 25 -0.57 -18.63 2.78
N HIS A 26 -1.66 -17.90 2.52
CA HIS A 26 -1.89 -17.25 1.24
C HIS A 26 -1.05 -15.98 1.08
N LEU A 27 -0.88 -15.19 2.15
CA LEU A 27 0.04 -14.06 2.19
C LEU A 27 1.48 -14.51 1.99
N HIS A 28 1.89 -15.60 2.63
CA HIS A 28 3.23 -16.18 2.42
C HIS A 28 3.43 -16.67 0.98
N THR A 29 2.42 -17.35 0.41
CA THR A 29 2.43 -17.79 -0.99
C THR A 29 2.45 -16.61 -1.96
N PHE A 30 1.78 -15.50 -1.62
CA PHE A 30 1.82 -14.26 -2.39
C PHE A 30 3.24 -13.67 -2.37
N ALA A 31 3.82 -13.52 -1.18
CA ALA A 31 5.18 -13.00 -1.01
C ALA A 31 6.22 -13.83 -1.81
N SER A 32 6.08 -15.16 -1.83
CA SER A 32 7.00 -16.03 -2.56
C SER A 32 6.90 -15.93 -4.10
N ARG A 33 5.91 -15.21 -4.62
CA ARG A 33 5.74 -14.91 -6.05
C ARG A 33 5.97 -13.44 -6.36
N ALA A 34 6.01 -12.62 -5.32
CA ALA A 34 6.08 -11.18 -5.43
C ALA A 34 7.52 -10.69 -5.41
N TYR A 35 7.63 -9.43 -5.77
CA TYR A 35 8.76 -8.59 -5.42
C TYR A 35 8.43 -7.91 -4.08
N CYS A 36 9.28 -8.10 -3.08
CA CYS A 36 9.03 -7.75 -1.69
C CYS A 36 10.03 -6.71 -1.17
N GLY A 37 9.61 -5.92 -0.20
CA GLY A 37 10.46 -4.91 0.44
C GLY A 37 9.72 -4.08 1.46
N PHE A 38 10.30 -2.92 1.75
CA PHE A 38 9.81 -2.01 2.77
C PHE A 38 9.51 -0.63 2.20
N MET A 39 8.53 0.05 2.79
CA MET A 39 8.28 1.46 2.56
C MET A 39 8.63 2.27 3.80
N ALA A 40 9.56 3.21 3.62
CA ALA A 40 9.96 4.15 4.63
C ALA A 40 8.89 5.24 4.80
N LEU A 41 8.56 5.49 6.06
CA LEU A 41 7.62 6.52 6.50
C LEU A 41 8.37 7.59 7.30
N PRO A 42 7.85 8.82 7.41
CA PRO A 42 8.37 9.77 8.38
C PRO A 42 8.02 9.37 9.81
N ASN A 43 8.73 9.92 10.80
CA ASN A 43 8.33 9.75 12.19
C ASN A 43 6.96 10.40 12.42
N ALA A 44 6.14 9.73 13.23
CA ALA A 44 4.85 10.26 13.64
C ALA A 44 5.03 11.54 14.48
N PRO A 45 4.15 12.54 14.32
CA PRO A 45 4.10 13.68 15.24
C PRO A 45 3.86 13.23 16.69
N PRO A 46 4.46 13.88 17.71
CA PRO A 46 4.39 13.42 19.10
C PRO A 46 2.97 13.32 19.72
N SER A 47 2.00 14.03 19.17
CA SER A 47 0.61 14.10 19.65
C SER A 47 -0.40 13.52 18.65
N GLU A 48 0.08 12.78 17.65
CA GLU A 48 -0.76 12.18 16.63
C GLU A 48 -1.67 11.09 17.24
N ASN A 49 -2.98 11.22 17.00
CA ASN A 49 -3.94 10.18 17.35
C ASN A 49 -4.04 9.13 16.22
N GLU A 50 -4.74 8.02 16.48
CA GLU A 50 -4.82 6.92 15.51
C GLU A 50 -5.49 7.30 14.19
N ASP A 51 -6.58 8.07 14.23
CA ASP A 51 -7.28 8.50 13.02
C ASP A 51 -6.38 9.39 12.14
N ALA A 52 -5.66 10.33 12.76
CA ALA A 52 -4.69 11.18 12.08
C ALA A 52 -3.53 10.36 11.49
N ARG A 53 -3.02 9.36 12.23
CA ARG A 53 -2.00 8.42 11.74
C ARG A 53 -2.47 7.68 10.50
N ILE A 54 -3.68 7.11 10.52
CA ILE A 54 -4.26 6.37 9.38
C ILE A 54 -4.30 7.25 8.13
N ILE A 55 -4.81 8.48 8.27
CA ILE A 55 -4.90 9.41 7.15
C ILE A 55 -3.51 9.84 6.66
N ARG A 56 -2.58 10.15 7.57
CA ARG A 56 -1.21 10.55 7.23
C ARG A 56 -0.46 9.43 6.51
N GLU A 57 -0.46 8.21 7.05
CA GLU A 57 0.21 7.07 6.44
C GLU A 57 -0.39 6.72 5.07
N PHE A 58 -1.71 6.84 4.91
CA PHE A 58 -2.34 6.73 3.60
C PHE A 58 -1.93 7.88 2.66
N ALA A 59 -1.86 9.12 3.16
CA ALA A 59 -1.42 10.29 2.40
C ALA A 59 0.01 10.11 1.87
N GLU A 60 0.90 9.50 2.66
CA GLU A 60 2.24 9.11 2.20
C GLU A 60 2.15 8.14 1.02
N LEU A 61 1.38 7.06 1.12
CA LEU A 61 1.24 6.07 0.03
C LEU A 61 0.77 6.68 -1.30
N VAL A 62 -0.08 7.71 -1.24
CA VAL A 62 -0.65 8.39 -2.41
C VAL A 62 0.00 9.72 -2.74
N ASP A 63 1.18 10.02 -2.16
CA ASP A 63 1.95 11.26 -2.34
C ASP A 63 1.10 12.53 -2.19
N ALA A 64 0.32 12.59 -1.10
CA ALA A 64 -0.64 13.65 -0.81
C ALA A 64 -0.47 14.26 0.59
N ASN A 65 0.75 14.23 1.15
CA ASN A 65 1.02 14.79 2.48
C ASN A 65 0.69 16.29 2.58
N GLU A 66 0.94 17.06 1.51
CA GLU A 66 0.54 18.48 1.45
C GLU A 66 -0.99 18.65 1.60
N ALA A 67 -1.78 17.71 1.08
CA ALA A 67 -3.23 17.73 1.26
C ALA A 67 -3.62 17.49 2.71
N PHE A 68 -2.94 16.56 3.38
CA PHE A 68 -3.14 16.24 4.79
C PHE A 68 -2.77 17.42 5.71
N GLU A 69 -1.62 18.06 5.48
CA GLU A 69 -1.20 19.25 6.22
C GLU A 69 -2.23 20.40 6.10
N ASN A 70 -2.81 20.59 4.91
CA ASN A 70 -3.84 21.59 4.67
C ASN A 70 -5.20 21.27 5.33
N LEU A 71 -5.45 20.01 5.74
CA LEU A 71 -6.63 19.64 6.53
C LEU A 71 -6.50 20.07 8.00
N ASP A 72 -5.29 20.03 8.55
CA ASP A 72 -5.00 20.31 9.97
C ASP A 72 -4.86 21.82 10.25
N VAL A 73 -4.39 22.62 9.28
CA VAL A 73 -4.21 24.09 9.38
C VAL A 73 -5.55 24.88 9.39
N LYS A 74 -6.70 24.21 9.44
CA LYS A 74 -8.03 24.86 9.39
C LYS A 74 -8.47 25.59 10.68
N SER A 75 -7.59 25.85 11.64
CA SER A 75 -7.96 26.43 12.93
C SER A 75 -7.67 27.93 13.16
N GLU A 76 -6.81 28.62 12.40
CA GLU A 76 -6.42 29.99 12.84
C GLU A 76 -6.46 31.16 11.84
N ASP A 77 -6.57 30.97 10.51
CA ASP A 77 -6.58 32.13 9.59
C ASP A 77 -7.69 32.07 8.51
N LYS A 78 -8.74 32.88 8.71
CA LYS A 78 -10.02 32.83 7.96
C LYS A 78 -10.01 33.51 6.57
N ASN A 79 -8.86 33.95 6.05
CA ASN A 79 -8.85 34.82 4.85
C ASN A 79 -8.15 34.26 3.60
N GLN A 80 -7.68 33.02 3.60
CA GLN A 80 -7.19 32.38 2.38
C GLN A 80 -7.96 31.08 2.15
N LYS A 81 -8.74 31.03 1.05
CA LYS A 81 -9.24 29.74 0.56
C LYS A 81 -8.01 28.91 0.19
N PRO A 82 -7.73 27.77 0.85
CA PRO A 82 -6.63 26.92 0.43
C PRO A 82 -6.87 26.53 -1.03
N SER A 83 -5.83 26.64 -1.86
CA SER A 83 -5.89 26.11 -3.21
C SER A 83 -6.23 24.62 -3.12
N PRO A 84 -7.22 24.12 -3.88
CA PRO A 84 -7.58 22.71 -3.84
C PRO A 84 -6.36 21.87 -4.24
N PHE A 85 -6.00 20.90 -3.40
CA PHE A 85 -4.93 19.96 -3.72
C PHE A 85 -5.34 19.14 -4.97
N PRO A 86 -4.44 18.95 -5.96
CA PRO A 86 -4.79 18.24 -7.18
C PRO A 86 -5.27 16.81 -6.94
N SER A 87 -6.38 16.44 -7.58
CA SER A 87 -6.93 15.09 -7.56
C SER A 87 -5.97 14.06 -8.13
N ILE A 88 -6.20 12.78 -7.83
CA ILE A 88 -5.44 11.66 -8.42
C ILE A 88 -5.48 11.70 -9.95
N GLY A 89 -6.64 12.02 -10.53
CA GLY A 89 -6.80 12.14 -11.98
C GLY A 89 -5.93 13.26 -12.58
N GLU A 90 -5.86 14.41 -11.90
CA GLU A 90 -5.02 15.53 -12.33
C GLU A 90 -3.52 15.22 -12.19
N ARG A 91 -3.13 14.48 -11.14
CA ARG A 91 -1.73 14.10 -10.89
C ARG A 91 -1.23 12.97 -11.80
N PHE A 92 -2.10 12.06 -12.22
CA PHE A 92 -1.72 10.81 -12.90
C PHE A 92 -2.51 10.59 -14.19
N MET A 93 -2.39 11.50 -15.17
CA MET A 93 -2.88 11.32 -16.55
C MET A 93 -4.33 10.81 -16.65
N GLY A 94 -5.24 11.34 -15.84
CA GLY A 94 -6.65 10.94 -15.82
C GLY A 94 -6.89 9.56 -15.20
N MET A 95 -6.04 9.11 -14.27
CA MET A 95 -6.23 7.86 -13.52
C MET A 95 -7.55 7.90 -12.74
N LYS A 96 -8.41 6.92 -12.99
CA LYS A 96 -9.66 6.70 -12.25
C LYS A 96 -9.37 5.78 -11.08
N ALA A 97 -9.55 6.28 -9.86
CA ALA A 97 -9.24 5.53 -8.65
C ALA A 97 -10.46 5.38 -7.73
N ALA A 98 -10.53 4.26 -7.03
CA ALA A 98 -11.52 4.00 -5.99
C ALA A 98 -10.86 3.54 -4.68
N ILE A 99 -11.51 3.81 -3.56
CA ILE A 99 -11.11 3.34 -2.23
C ILE A 99 -12.29 2.69 -1.53
N ILE A 100 -12.04 1.56 -0.90
CA ILE A 100 -13.02 0.79 -0.12
C ILE A 100 -12.55 0.83 1.32
N THR A 101 -13.32 1.45 2.20
CA THR A 101 -12.92 1.66 3.58
C THR A 101 -14.14 1.91 4.48
N ASP A 102 -14.05 1.46 5.73
CA ASP A 102 -15.03 1.84 6.77
C ASP A 102 -14.58 3.06 7.59
N ASN A 103 -13.29 3.40 7.57
CA ASN A 103 -12.74 4.52 8.31
C ASN A 103 -13.27 5.86 7.77
N LEU A 104 -13.98 6.62 8.62
CA LEU A 104 -14.64 7.87 8.22
C LEU A 104 -13.64 8.93 7.74
N GLY A 105 -12.48 9.04 8.39
CA GLY A 105 -11.43 9.98 8.01
C GLY A 105 -10.92 9.73 6.60
N LEU A 106 -10.63 8.46 6.28
CA LEU A 106 -10.23 8.06 4.93
C LEU A 106 -11.34 8.21 3.89
N LYS A 107 -12.62 8.10 4.26
CA LYS A 107 -13.73 8.42 3.33
C LYS A 107 -13.66 9.88 2.90
N TYR A 108 -13.60 10.82 3.85
CA TYR A 108 -13.52 12.25 3.53
C TYR A 108 -12.23 12.61 2.80
N PHE A 109 -11.10 12.06 3.24
CA PHE A 109 -9.81 12.34 2.62
C PHE A 109 -9.72 11.76 1.20
N GLY A 110 -10.18 10.52 1.01
CA GLY A 110 -10.22 9.88 -0.30
C GLY A 110 -11.09 10.65 -1.30
N ASP A 111 -12.28 11.08 -0.89
CA ASP A 111 -13.16 11.91 -1.72
C ASP A 111 -12.50 13.25 -2.09
N ALA A 112 -11.82 13.90 -1.13
CA ALA A 112 -11.07 15.13 -1.37
C ALA A 112 -9.91 14.94 -2.38
N LEU A 113 -9.32 13.74 -2.45
CA LEU A 113 -8.30 13.39 -3.44
C LEU A 113 -8.86 12.91 -4.79
N GLY A 114 -10.20 12.87 -4.94
CA GLY A 114 -10.88 12.43 -6.15
C GLY A 114 -11.00 10.91 -6.30
N PHE A 115 -10.88 10.14 -5.22
CA PHE A 115 -11.26 8.72 -5.24
C PHE A 115 -12.77 8.57 -5.24
N LYS A 116 -13.29 7.57 -5.97
CA LYS A 116 -14.62 7.07 -5.67
C LYS A 116 -14.58 6.23 -4.40
N VAL A 117 -15.26 6.69 -3.36
CA VAL A 117 -15.32 6.00 -2.07
C VAL A 117 -16.48 4.99 -2.08
N PHE A 118 -16.20 3.78 -1.60
CA PHE A 118 -17.17 2.72 -1.35
C PHE A 118 -17.09 2.24 0.09
N GLN A 119 -18.23 1.77 0.60
CA GLN A 119 -18.29 1.01 1.84
C GLN A 119 -18.26 -0.49 1.56
N TRP A 120 -17.83 -1.29 2.53
CA TRP A 120 -17.78 -2.75 2.38
C TRP A 120 -19.15 -3.37 2.05
N ASN A 121 -20.22 -2.86 2.67
CA ASN A 121 -21.61 -3.28 2.42
C ASN A 121 -22.16 -2.91 1.03
N GLU A 122 -21.52 -1.98 0.31
CA GLU A 122 -21.93 -1.59 -1.05
C GLU A 122 -21.37 -2.56 -2.10
N ILE A 123 -20.23 -3.19 -1.80
CA ILE A 123 -19.55 -4.13 -2.69
C ILE A 123 -19.97 -5.57 -2.40
N CYS A 124 -20.07 -5.92 -1.12
CA CYS A 124 -20.72 -7.15 -0.70
C CYS A 124 -22.23 -7.01 -0.96
N SER A 125 -22.69 -7.35 -2.16
CA SER A 125 -24.12 -7.31 -2.51
C SER A 125 -25.02 -7.92 -1.42
N LYS A 126 -26.28 -7.45 -1.34
CA LYS A 126 -27.34 -7.67 -0.33
C LYS A 126 -27.71 -9.14 0.03
N THR A 127 -26.82 -10.10 -0.11
CA THR A 127 -27.15 -11.52 0.14
C THR A 127 -26.16 -12.28 1.00
N HIS A 128 -24.88 -11.92 1.14
CA HIS A 128 -23.95 -12.74 1.94
C HIS A 128 -22.90 -11.90 2.69
N CYS A 129 -22.71 -12.22 3.97
CA CYS A 129 -21.75 -11.59 4.88
C CYS A 129 -20.30 -11.71 4.40
N ILE A 130 -19.41 -10.96 5.06
CA ILE A 130 -17.92 -10.96 5.00
C ILE A 130 -17.29 -12.38 5.08
N THR A 131 -18.09 -13.42 5.30
CA THR A 131 -17.73 -14.83 5.37
C THR A 131 -17.59 -15.56 4.02
N GLU A 132 -18.12 -15.04 2.90
CA GLU A 132 -18.04 -15.69 1.57
C GLU A 132 -17.04 -14.98 0.63
N SER A 133 -15.76 -15.22 0.91
CA SER A 133 -14.58 -14.59 0.28
C SER A 133 -14.48 -14.67 -1.27
N PRO A 134 -14.89 -15.77 -1.95
CA PRO A 134 -14.69 -15.88 -3.41
C PRO A 134 -15.51 -14.88 -4.24
N LEU A 135 -16.71 -14.53 -3.77
CA LEU A 135 -17.60 -13.58 -4.45
C LEU A 135 -17.03 -12.17 -4.39
N LEU A 136 -16.45 -11.81 -3.25
CA LEU A 136 -15.80 -10.51 -3.05
C LEU A 136 -14.62 -10.31 -3.99
N ALA A 137 -13.75 -11.32 -4.14
CA ALA A 137 -12.63 -11.24 -5.09
C ALA A 137 -13.14 -10.95 -6.51
N SER A 138 -14.21 -11.62 -6.94
CA SER A 138 -14.85 -11.36 -8.23
C SER A 138 -15.37 -9.93 -8.36
N ASP A 139 -16.05 -9.41 -7.34
CA ASP A 139 -16.62 -8.06 -7.38
C ASP A 139 -15.54 -6.96 -7.40
N LEU A 140 -14.45 -7.12 -6.65
CA LEU A 140 -13.28 -6.24 -6.72
C LEU A 140 -12.65 -6.25 -8.12
N LEU A 141 -12.52 -7.45 -8.71
CA LEU A 141 -11.97 -7.63 -10.04
C LEU A 141 -12.89 -7.01 -11.13
N LYS A 142 -14.21 -7.06 -10.95
CA LYS A 142 -15.17 -6.40 -11.86
C LYS A 142 -15.04 -4.88 -11.85
N LEU A 143 -14.70 -4.25 -10.72
CA LEU A 143 -14.42 -2.79 -10.67
C LEU A 143 -13.24 -2.41 -11.58
N LEU A 144 -12.25 -3.31 -11.66
CA LEU A 144 -11.12 -3.23 -12.57
C LEU A 144 -11.44 -3.82 -13.96
N GLY A 145 -12.68 -4.15 -14.28
CA GLY A 145 -13.10 -4.71 -15.57
C GLY A 145 -12.52 -6.09 -15.89
N PHE A 146 -12.28 -6.91 -14.87
CA PHE A 146 -12.01 -8.33 -15.02
C PHE A 146 -13.29 -9.11 -14.72
N GLN A 147 -13.73 -9.94 -15.66
CA GLN A 147 -14.96 -10.72 -15.52
C GLN A 147 -14.79 -12.06 -16.24
N ASP A 148 -15.19 -13.15 -15.58
CA ASP A 148 -15.14 -14.52 -16.12
C ASP A 148 -13.75 -14.90 -16.68
N GLY A 149 -12.68 -14.50 -15.97
CA GLY A 149 -11.30 -14.78 -16.35
C GLY A 149 -10.77 -13.95 -17.54
N LYS A 150 -11.57 -13.02 -18.07
CA LYS A 150 -11.22 -12.17 -19.22
C LYS A 150 -11.07 -10.70 -18.81
N THR A 151 -10.32 -9.97 -19.63
CA THR A 151 -10.17 -8.53 -19.46
C THR A 151 -11.12 -7.77 -20.39
N GLN A 152 -12.05 -7.00 -19.81
CA GLN A 152 -12.98 -6.13 -20.55
C GLN A 152 -12.31 -4.81 -20.91
N GLU A 153 -12.64 -4.21 -22.05
CA GLU A 153 -12.11 -2.88 -22.44
C GLU A 153 -12.81 -1.74 -21.69
N ASN A 154 -14.08 -1.91 -21.34
CA ASN A 154 -14.83 -0.96 -20.53
C ASN A 154 -14.68 -1.34 -19.05
N PHE A 155 -13.96 -0.50 -18.30
CA PHE A 155 -13.73 -0.67 -16.87
C PHE A 155 -13.93 0.65 -16.14
N LEU A 156 -14.31 0.57 -14.86
CA LEU A 156 -14.65 1.75 -14.06
C LEU A 156 -13.40 2.43 -13.53
N PHE A 157 -12.44 1.65 -13.02
CA PHE A 157 -11.26 2.16 -12.33
C PHE A 157 -9.97 1.54 -12.85
N ASP A 158 -8.93 2.36 -12.97
CA ASP A 158 -7.56 1.92 -13.22
C ASP A 158 -6.91 1.35 -11.95
N LEU A 159 -7.34 1.85 -10.78
CA LEU A 159 -6.78 1.57 -9.47
C LEU A 159 -7.88 1.44 -8.41
N VAL A 160 -7.85 0.38 -7.62
CA VAL A 160 -8.73 0.16 -6.46
C VAL A 160 -7.87 -0.08 -5.23
N PHE A 161 -8.07 0.74 -4.19
CA PHE A 161 -7.56 0.49 -2.84
C PHE A 161 -8.61 -0.19 -1.99
N VAL A 162 -8.19 -1.21 -1.25
CA VAL A 162 -8.98 -1.88 -0.22
C VAL A 162 -8.28 -1.64 1.11
N HIS A 163 -8.90 -0.88 2.00
CA HIS A 163 -8.37 -0.57 3.31
C HIS A 163 -9.03 -1.44 4.39
N LEU A 164 -8.19 -2.09 5.20
CA LEU A 164 -8.58 -2.88 6.37
C LEU A 164 -7.83 -2.35 7.59
N GLU A 165 -8.58 -1.92 8.59
CA GLU A 165 -8.03 -1.45 9.87
C GLU A 165 -8.02 -2.61 10.88
N ALA A 166 -6.91 -2.81 11.59
CA ALA A 166 -6.81 -3.82 12.63
C ALA A 166 -7.81 -3.56 13.77
N SER A 167 -8.74 -4.49 13.99
CA SER A 167 -9.68 -4.38 15.10
C SER A 167 -9.00 -4.50 16.47
N LYS A 168 -9.33 -3.58 17.38
CA LYS A 168 -8.77 -3.52 18.74
C LYS A 168 -9.11 -4.72 19.61
N ASN A 169 -10.21 -5.41 19.32
CA ASN A 169 -10.75 -6.45 20.19
C ASN A 169 -10.02 -7.79 20.06
N GLU A 170 -9.35 -8.05 18.92
CA GLU A 170 -8.69 -9.33 18.63
C GLU A 170 -7.30 -9.15 18.01
N ASN A 171 -6.64 -8.03 18.31
CA ASN A 171 -5.33 -7.67 17.73
C ASN A 171 -5.30 -7.78 16.20
N GLY A 172 -6.42 -7.50 15.51
CA GLY A 172 -6.53 -7.61 14.06
C GLY A 172 -6.41 -9.03 13.48
N LEU A 173 -6.45 -10.11 14.29
CA LEU A 173 -6.25 -11.47 13.78
C LEU A 173 -7.33 -11.90 12.78
N LYS A 174 -8.61 -11.62 13.07
CA LYS A 174 -9.72 -11.87 12.14
C LYS A 174 -9.59 -11.09 10.84
N ASP A 175 -9.19 -9.82 10.94
CA ASP A 175 -9.02 -8.95 9.78
C ASP A 175 -7.86 -9.45 8.91
N LEU A 176 -6.80 -9.95 9.53
CA LEU A 176 -5.67 -10.58 8.86
C LEU A 176 -6.03 -11.93 8.23
N GLU A 177 -6.81 -12.78 8.91
CA GLU A 177 -7.34 -14.03 8.34
C GLU A 177 -8.25 -13.76 7.14
N PHE A 178 -9.09 -12.73 7.22
CA PHE A 178 -9.91 -12.29 6.11
C PHE A 178 -9.06 -11.83 4.93
N LEU A 179 -8.04 -11.00 5.19
CA LEU A 179 -7.10 -10.56 4.17
C LEU A 179 -6.34 -11.73 3.53
N ASP A 180 -5.89 -12.71 4.32
CA ASP A 180 -5.21 -13.91 3.82
C ASP A 180 -6.11 -14.70 2.87
N ARG A 181 -7.37 -14.95 3.26
CA ARG A 181 -8.35 -15.63 2.39
C ARG A 181 -8.61 -14.84 1.11
N LEU A 182 -8.80 -13.52 1.20
CA LEU A 182 -9.02 -12.66 0.04
C LEU A 182 -7.83 -12.71 -0.92
N VAL A 183 -6.60 -12.69 -0.42
CA VAL A 183 -5.38 -12.86 -1.23
C VAL A 183 -5.37 -14.22 -1.91
N GLY A 184 -5.75 -15.28 -1.21
CA GLY A 184 -5.89 -16.63 -1.76
C GLY A 184 -6.87 -16.68 -2.94
N ASP A 185 -8.05 -16.09 -2.79
CA ASP A 185 -9.10 -16.07 -3.80
C ASP A 185 -8.73 -15.21 -5.02
N LEU A 186 -8.06 -14.07 -4.79
CA LEU A 186 -7.53 -13.23 -5.86
C LEU A 186 -6.45 -13.96 -6.66
N LEU A 187 -5.53 -14.67 -5.98
CA LEU A 187 -4.50 -15.48 -6.63
C LEU A 187 -5.10 -16.65 -7.42
N HIS A 188 -6.16 -17.28 -6.90
CA HIS A 188 -6.87 -18.34 -7.59
C HIS A 188 -7.56 -17.81 -8.86
N THR A 189 -8.27 -16.70 -8.74
CA THR A 189 -8.99 -16.06 -9.85
C THR A 189 -8.04 -15.50 -10.91
N ALA A 190 -6.89 -14.97 -10.51
CA ALA A 190 -5.81 -14.51 -11.40
C ALA A 190 -4.90 -15.65 -11.90
N GLY A 191 -5.34 -16.90 -11.74
CA GLY A 191 -4.60 -18.11 -12.04
C GLY A 191 -4.14 -18.24 -13.50
N PRO A 192 -3.32 -19.27 -13.81
CA PRO A 192 -2.56 -19.34 -15.05
C PRO A 192 -3.41 -19.45 -16.32
N GLU A 193 -4.67 -19.89 -16.19
CA GLU A 193 -5.64 -20.07 -17.28
C GLU A 193 -6.42 -18.80 -17.62
N THR A 194 -6.17 -17.70 -16.93
CA THR A 194 -6.90 -16.43 -17.11
C THR A 194 -6.03 -15.33 -17.72
N ASP A 195 -6.68 -14.39 -18.42
CA ASP A 195 -6.04 -13.15 -18.89
C ASP A 195 -5.86 -12.14 -17.74
N VAL A 196 -6.46 -12.41 -16.58
CA VAL A 196 -6.46 -11.50 -15.42
C VAL A 196 -5.04 -11.35 -14.88
N GLY A 197 -4.32 -12.45 -14.64
CA GLY A 197 -3.02 -12.41 -13.97
C GLY A 197 -1.95 -11.60 -14.71
N SER A 198 -1.97 -11.56 -16.04
CA SER A 198 -1.01 -10.77 -16.83
C SER A 198 -1.32 -9.27 -16.83
N ARG A 199 -2.55 -8.87 -16.49
CA ARG A 199 -3.02 -7.48 -16.51
C ARG A 199 -3.35 -6.92 -15.12
N LEU A 200 -3.49 -7.77 -14.11
CA LEU A 200 -3.69 -7.38 -12.72
C LEU A 200 -2.34 -7.14 -12.04
N HIS A 201 -2.11 -5.90 -11.64
CA HIS A 201 -1.02 -5.54 -10.73
C HIS A 201 -1.54 -5.52 -9.30
N MET A 202 -1.17 -6.53 -8.52
CA MET A 202 -1.62 -6.68 -7.14
C MET A 202 -0.52 -6.21 -6.18
N SER A 203 -0.87 -5.35 -5.23
CA SER A 203 0.01 -4.93 -4.14
C SER A 203 -0.63 -5.27 -2.80
N VAL A 204 0.15 -5.82 -1.87
CA VAL A 204 -0.24 -6.00 -0.47
C VAL A 204 0.70 -5.14 0.38
N VAL A 205 0.11 -4.22 1.13
CA VAL A 205 0.79 -3.26 1.99
C VAL A 205 0.30 -3.46 3.42
N LEU A 206 1.18 -3.78 4.36
CA LEU A 206 0.82 -3.92 5.77
C LEU A 206 1.62 -2.92 6.63
N SER A 207 0.92 -2.08 7.39
CA SER A 207 1.53 -1.19 8.38
C SER A 207 1.55 -1.85 9.77
N TYR A 208 2.40 -1.32 10.66
CA TYR A 208 2.43 -1.71 12.08
C TYR A 208 1.46 -0.91 12.94
N GLY A 209 0.73 0.07 12.38
CA GLY A 209 -0.15 0.95 13.15
C GLY A 209 0.61 1.81 14.16
N ALA A 210 0.01 2.07 15.33
CA ALA A 210 0.65 2.82 16.41
C ALA A 210 1.93 2.10 16.86
N THR A 211 3.04 2.83 16.94
CA THR A 211 4.32 2.31 17.40
C THR A 211 4.61 2.70 18.86
N SER A 212 4.94 1.75 19.71
CA SER A 212 5.41 1.97 21.07
C SER A 212 6.92 1.75 21.13
N GLY A 213 7.68 2.83 21.35
CA GLY A 213 9.12 2.91 21.04
C GLY A 213 10.01 1.74 21.49
N ASP A 214 9.76 1.13 22.66
CA ASP A 214 10.66 0.11 23.22
C ASP A 214 10.37 -1.33 22.73
N SER A 215 9.12 -1.67 22.40
CA SER A 215 8.74 -3.02 21.93
C SER A 215 9.05 -3.26 20.45
N ASP A 216 9.24 -2.18 19.71
CA ASP A 216 9.20 -2.17 18.25
C ASP A 216 10.61 -2.19 17.61
N LEU A 217 11.66 -2.25 18.44
CA LEU A 217 13.06 -2.28 18.01
C LEU A 217 13.41 -3.53 17.20
N GLU A 218 12.67 -4.63 17.36
CA GLU A 218 12.84 -5.85 16.56
C GLU A 218 12.51 -5.63 15.07
N PHE A 219 11.75 -4.58 14.75
CA PHE A 219 11.37 -4.19 13.38
C PHE A 219 12.21 -3.00 12.86
N SER A 220 13.45 -2.88 13.32
CA SER A 220 14.37 -1.81 12.93
C SER A 220 15.27 -2.19 11.76
N PHE A 221 15.53 -1.23 10.86
CA PHE A 221 16.51 -1.34 9.79
C PHE A 221 17.92 -0.92 10.17
N VAL A 222 18.12 -0.44 11.41
CA VAL A 222 19.43 -0.01 11.86
C VAL A 222 20.37 -1.20 11.77
N ASP A 223 21.22 -1.13 10.75
CA ASP A 223 22.10 -2.20 10.33
C ASP A 223 22.97 -2.62 11.52
N ALA A 224 22.87 -3.88 11.96
CA ALA A 224 23.80 -4.44 12.94
C ALA A 224 25.27 -4.36 12.43
N LYS A 225 25.48 -4.11 11.13
CA LYS A 225 26.79 -3.88 10.51
C LYS A 225 27.28 -2.44 10.60
N SER A 226 26.50 -1.47 11.09
CA SER A 226 26.93 -0.07 11.23
C SER A 226 27.88 0.19 12.42
N LYS A 227 28.52 -0.85 12.97
CA LYS A 227 29.75 -0.70 13.78
C LYS A 227 30.95 -0.35 12.89
N SER A 228 30.78 0.52 11.90
CA SER A 228 31.86 1.05 11.08
C SER A 228 32.18 2.47 11.53
N ASN A 229 33.46 2.73 11.74
CA ASN A 229 34.04 3.99 12.22
C ASN A 229 33.33 5.23 11.63
N ALA A 230 32.93 6.17 12.50
CA ALA A 230 32.19 7.38 12.17
C ALA A 230 32.86 8.27 11.09
N GLU A 231 34.15 8.07 10.84
CA GLU A 231 34.95 8.81 9.86
C GLU A 231 34.63 8.45 8.40
N THR A 232 34.09 7.26 8.11
CA THR A 232 33.79 6.83 6.73
C THR A 232 32.34 7.03 6.31
N LEU A 233 31.43 7.33 7.26
CA LEU A 233 30.01 7.64 7.01
C LEU A 233 29.75 8.67 5.91
N PRO A 234 30.53 9.77 5.77
CA PRO A 234 30.32 10.77 4.72
C PRO A 234 30.53 10.24 3.29
N PHE A 235 31.26 9.14 3.13
CA PHE A 235 31.61 8.55 1.84
C PHE A 235 30.64 7.45 1.39
N TYR A 236 29.69 7.05 2.24
CA TYR A 236 28.66 6.09 1.85
C TYR A 236 27.56 6.81 1.05
N PRO A 237 27.16 6.27 -0.11
CA PRO A 237 26.03 6.81 -0.84
C PRO A 237 24.78 6.70 0.04
N ARG A 238 24.07 7.83 0.19
CA ARG A 238 22.77 7.84 0.86
C ARG A 238 21.81 7.01 0.02
N GLN A 239 21.05 6.14 0.68
CA GLN A 239 20.04 5.34 0.03
C GLN A 239 18.96 6.26 -0.57
N SER A 240 18.38 5.87 -1.71
CA SER A 240 17.41 6.71 -2.43
C SER A 240 16.21 7.11 -1.58
N TYR A 241 15.83 6.28 -0.61
CA TYR A 241 14.75 6.58 0.31
C TYR A 241 15.06 7.74 1.27
N MET A 242 16.33 8.08 1.44
CA MET A 242 16.80 9.20 2.26
C MET A 242 16.80 10.54 1.52
N MET A 243 16.24 10.60 0.29
CA MET A 243 16.24 11.79 -0.55
C MET A 243 14.82 12.10 -1.07
N LYS A 244 14.49 13.39 -1.20
CA LYS A 244 13.30 13.89 -1.90
C LYS A 244 13.68 15.17 -2.65
N SER A 245 13.44 15.20 -3.96
CA SER A 245 13.72 16.37 -4.81
C SER A 245 15.13 16.96 -4.64
N GLY A 246 16.14 16.09 -4.57
CA GLY A 246 17.54 16.47 -4.40
C GLY A 246 17.94 16.89 -2.97
N LYS A 247 17.00 16.91 -2.02
CA LYS A 247 17.25 17.24 -0.61
C LYS A 247 17.21 15.98 0.26
N PRO A 248 18.07 15.88 1.30
CA PRO A 248 17.94 14.85 2.31
C PRO A 248 16.59 14.87 3.01
N ARG A 249 16.04 13.70 3.28
CA ARG A 249 14.94 13.51 4.23
C ARG A 249 15.54 13.33 5.61
N GLU A 250 15.31 14.30 6.48
CA GLU A 250 15.86 14.27 7.85
C GLU A 250 14.95 13.51 8.81
N ASN A 251 13.65 13.42 8.50
CA ASN A 251 12.65 12.79 9.34
C ASN A 251 12.20 11.43 8.76
N ILE A 252 13.06 10.39 8.82
CA ILE A 252 12.69 9.03 8.41
C ILE A 252 12.61 8.11 9.63
N ARG A 253 11.48 7.42 9.76
CA ARG A 253 11.25 6.37 10.75
C ARG A 253 12.12 5.16 10.44
N GLN A 254 12.98 4.78 11.39
CA GLN A 254 13.95 3.69 11.22
C GLN A 254 13.42 2.31 11.67
N HIS A 255 12.24 2.28 12.28
CA HIS A 255 11.58 1.07 12.76
C HIS A 255 10.17 0.97 12.18
N CYS A 256 9.59 -0.24 12.20
CA CYS A 256 8.21 -0.48 11.79
C CYS A 256 7.87 0.16 10.43
N PRO A 257 8.57 -0.15 9.34
CA PRO A 257 8.15 0.34 8.02
C PRO A 257 6.79 -0.23 7.64
N MET A 258 6.22 0.17 6.51
CA MET A 258 5.23 -0.70 5.87
C MET A 258 5.93 -1.86 5.15
N LEU A 259 5.38 -3.06 5.29
CA LEU A 259 5.75 -4.22 4.48
C LEU A 259 5.05 -4.12 3.13
N LEU A 260 5.78 -4.33 2.04
CA LEU A 260 5.25 -4.28 0.68
C LEU A 260 5.56 -5.59 -0.06
N ALA A 261 4.55 -6.15 -0.72
CA ALA A 261 4.75 -7.16 -1.76
C ALA A 261 3.93 -6.79 -3.00
N GLN A 262 4.55 -6.86 -4.18
CA GLN A 262 3.90 -6.54 -5.45
C GLN A 262 4.05 -7.68 -6.45
N TYR A 263 2.95 -8.06 -7.10
CA TYR A 263 2.92 -9.15 -8.06
C TYR A 263 2.07 -8.82 -9.28
N GLN A 264 2.62 -9.14 -10.44
CA GLN A 264 1.92 -9.23 -11.71
C GLN A 264 2.55 -10.37 -12.51
N LYS A 265 1.73 -11.30 -13.00
CA LYS A 265 2.21 -12.48 -13.71
C LYS A 265 3.00 -12.06 -14.94
N ALA A 266 4.15 -12.71 -15.15
CA ALA A 266 5.09 -12.47 -16.26
C ALA A 266 5.75 -11.08 -16.33
N VAL A 267 5.45 -10.17 -15.39
CA VAL A 267 6.05 -8.82 -15.34
C VAL A 267 6.93 -8.63 -14.10
N THR A 268 6.50 -9.14 -12.95
CA THR A 268 7.27 -9.05 -11.71
C THR A 268 8.48 -9.99 -11.75
N ARG A 269 9.66 -9.45 -11.41
CA ARG A 269 10.82 -10.27 -11.05
C ARG A 269 10.62 -10.76 -9.61
N VAL A 270 10.61 -12.07 -9.43
CA VAL A 270 10.37 -12.69 -8.12
C VAL A 270 11.65 -12.67 -7.28
N ASP A 271 11.50 -12.40 -5.99
CA ASP A 271 12.59 -12.43 -5.00
C ASP A 271 12.82 -13.84 -4.42
N MET A 272 13.73 -13.97 -3.46
CA MET A 272 13.99 -15.25 -2.78
C MET A 272 13.16 -15.44 -1.50
N VAL A 273 12.29 -14.49 -1.19
CA VAL A 273 11.38 -14.48 -0.05
C VAL A 273 10.44 -15.69 -0.08
N LYS A 274 10.13 -16.26 1.08
CA LYS A 274 9.20 -17.40 1.21
C LYS A 274 7.98 -17.10 2.07
N SER A 275 8.08 -16.07 2.91
CA SER A 275 7.07 -15.66 3.88
C SER A 275 6.91 -14.15 3.83
N PHE A 276 5.66 -13.70 3.97
CA PHE A 276 5.37 -12.29 4.13
C PHE A 276 5.74 -11.89 5.55
N SER A 277 7.00 -11.55 5.82
CA SER A 277 7.46 -11.18 7.16
C SER A 277 8.62 -10.21 7.10
N PHE A 278 8.78 -9.40 8.14
CA PHE A 278 9.89 -8.45 8.25
C PHE A 278 11.25 -9.15 8.07
N ARG A 279 11.46 -10.23 8.82
CA ARG A 279 12.75 -10.94 8.82
C ARG A 279 13.10 -11.53 7.46
N ASP A 280 12.15 -12.18 6.81
CA ASP A 280 12.39 -12.79 5.50
C ASP A 280 12.59 -11.73 4.41
N PHE A 281 11.91 -10.58 4.51
CA PHE A 281 12.13 -9.45 3.60
C PHE A 281 13.54 -8.85 3.79
N VAL A 282 14.04 -8.74 5.02
CA VAL A 282 15.42 -8.31 5.29
C VAL A 282 16.44 -9.28 4.70
N GLU A 283 16.22 -10.59 4.89
CA GLU A 283 17.18 -11.63 4.49
C GLU A 283 17.15 -11.90 2.97
N ASN A 284 15.97 -11.86 2.34
CA ASN A 284 15.74 -12.40 1.00
C ASN A 284 15.01 -11.45 0.03
N GLY A 285 14.60 -10.25 0.46
CA GLY A 285 13.92 -9.24 -0.37
C GLY A 285 14.86 -8.56 -1.37
N GLY A 286 14.37 -8.33 -2.59
CA GLY A 286 15.17 -7.81 -3.71
C GLY A 286 15.33 -6.29 -3.74
N ASN A 287 14.41 -5.55 -3.12
CA ASN A 287 14.60 -4.15 -2.76
C ASN A 287 14.41 -4.04 -1.26
N LEU A 288 15.37 -3.38 -0.64
CA LEU A 288 15.29 -3.15 0.78
C LEU A 288 14.21 -2.10 1.07
N VAL A 289 14.45 -0.83 0.76
CA VAL A 289 13.58 0.25 1.23
C VAL A 289 13.35 1.30 0.15
N ILE A 290 12.08 1.64 -0.13
CA ILE A 290 11.67 2.80 -0.94
C ILE A 290 10.89 3.81 -0.07
N PRO A 291 10.82 5.11 -0.42
CA PRO A 291 9.87 6.00 0.23
C PRO A 291 8.42 5.58 -0.02
N ALA A 292 7.56 5.67 1.00
CA ALA A 292 6.13 5.47 0.84
C ALA A 292 5.51 6.39 -0.23
N ASP A 293 5.96 7.65 -0.32
CA ASP A 293 5.53 8.60 -1.36
C ASP A 293 5.95 8.27 -2.79
N ARG A 294 6.74 7.21 -3.00
CA ARG A 294 7.03 6.68 -4.35
C ARG A 294 6.13 5.50 -4.72
N PHE A 295 5.34 4.97 -3.80
CA PHE A 295 4.51 3.80 -4.04
C PHE A 295 3.49 4.03 -5.16
N LEU A 296 2.61 5.03 -5.03
CA LEU A 296 1.58 5.28 -6.05
C LEU A 296 2.19 5.63 -7.41
N HIS A 297 3.32 6.32 -7.38
CA HIS A 297 4.14 6.65 -8.54
C HIS A 297 4.57 5.38 -9.30
N GLU A 298 5.14 4.40 -8.61
CA GLU A 298 5.50 3.10 -9.19
C GLU A 298 4.30 2.33 -9.73
N VAL A 299 3.18 2.31 -8.98
CA VAL A 299 1.93 1.69 -9.42
C VAL A 299 1.42 2.37 -10.69
N ALA A 300 1.29 3.70 -10.70
CA ALA A 300 0.82 4.47 -11.83
C ALA A 300 1.66 4.25 -13.09
N PHE A 301 2.97 4.05 -12.95
CA PHE A 301 3.82 3.66 -14.09
C PHE A 301 3.40 2.31 -14.70
N LYS A 302 3.07 1.29 -13.89
CA LYS A 302 2.56 -0.01 -14.39
C LYS A 302 1.20 0.10 -15.09
N LEU A 303 0.42 1.12 -14.73
CA LEU A 303 -0.88 1.46 -15.31
C LEU A 303 -0.77 2.36 -16.55
N TRP A 304 0.43 2.79 -16.93
CA TRP A 304 0.68 3.82 -17.96
C TRP A 304 -0.02 5.16 -17.65
N LYS A 305 -0.13 5.49 -16.37
CA LYS A 305 -0.68 6.75 -15.84
C LYS A 305 0.39 7.72 -15.30
N ALA A 306 1.65 7.28 -15.35
CA ALA A 306 2.83 8.09 -15.09
C ALA A 306 3.93 7.68 -16.08
N PRO A 307 4.83 8.61 -16.48
CA PRO A 307 6.02 8.23 -17.23
C PRO A 307 6.89 7.30 -16.37
N LYS A 308 7.71 6.48 -17.02
CA LYS A 308 8.78 5.78 -16.29
C LYS A 308 9.65 6.84 -15.65
N TYR A 309 9.83 6.79 -14.33
CA TYR A 309 10.83 7.64 -13.66
C TYR A 309 12.14 7.51 -14.43
N GLY A 310 12.63 8.63 -14.97
CA GLY A 310 14.04 8.73 -15.31
C GLY A 310 14.80 8.53 -14.01
N ALA A 311 15.68 7.53 -14.00
CA ALA A 311 16.58 7.27 -12.89
C ALA A 311 17.42 8.50 -12.54
#